data_AF-J9GFR1-F1
#
_entry.id   AF-J9GFR1-F1
#
_cell.length_a   1.000
_cell.length_b   1.000
_cell.length_c   1.000
_cell.angle_alpha   90.00
_cell.angle_beta   90.00
_cell.angle_gamma   90.00
#
_symmetry.space_group_name_H-M   'P 1'
#
loop_
_entity.id
_entity.type
_entity.pdbx_description
1 polymer ?
#
loop_
_entity_poly.entity_id
_entity_poly.type
_entity_poly.pdbx_seq_one_letter_code
_entity_poly.pdbx_strand_id
1 'polypeptide(L)'
;MGYANGKVTVTGSSLSALTTGLNWYLKHDAHVHISWNNLTEKPASYPVPKDKQVHASASEFRYYLNYCTFSYSISMWDEDRWMKELDWMALHGINLPLQIVGIDAVWYEMLTKDFHFTHDQANKFIVGPAFQGWWLMNNIVKLGGPNPEWWYKRSAALGKKITDRMRELGMKPCLPGFVGMVPRKYVEDNKLQSFKMEWCNMQSPDILVPTQTEAFNKLAQKYYERIKQVYGFAPEHYSLDPI
;
A
#
# COMPACT_ATOMS: atom_id res chain seq x y z
N MET A 1 1.41 -4.39 -30.58
CA MET A 1 0.15 -5.03 -31.01
C MET A 1 0.30 -5.55 -32.43
N GLY A 2 -0.29 -6.71 -32.72
CA GLY A 2 -0.34 -7.27 -34.07
C GLY A 2 -1.43 -8.33 -34.22
N TYR A 3 -1.36 -9.11 -35.30
CA TYR A 3 -2.27 -10.19 -35.59
C TYR A 3 -1.52 -11.38 -36.17
N ALA A 4 -1.70 -12.57 -35.59
CA ALA A 4 -1.07 -13.80 -36.07
C ALA A 4 -1.97 -15.01 -35.75
N ASN A 5 -2.00 -16.00 -36.65
CA ASN A 5 -2.76 -17.25 -36.48
C ASN A 5 -4.23 -17.02 -36.11
N GLY A 6 -4.87 -16.01 -36.71
CA GLY A 6 -6.29 -15.70 -36.45
C GLY A 6 -6.55 -14.99 -35.11
N LYS A 7 -5.51 -14.52 -34.41
CA LYS A 7 -5.62 -13.92 -33.08
C LYS A 7 -4.87 -12.61 -32.98
N VAL A 8 -5.41 -11.69 -32.19
CA VAL A 8 -4.71 -10.47 -31.78
C VAL A 8 -3.53 -10.85 -30.88
N THR A 9 -2.37 -10.24 -31.13
CA THR A 9 -1.14 -10.49 -30.38
C THR A 9 -0.66 -9.23 -29.66
N VAL A 10 -0.30 -9.41 -28.39
CA VAL A 10 0.32 -8.38 -27.56
C VAL A 10 1.72 -8.87 -27.18
N THR A 11 2.72 -8.03 -27.41
CA THR A 11 4.12 -8.29 -27.04
C THR A 11 4.62 -7.10 -26.24
N GLY A 12 5.38 -7.34 -25.18
CA GLY A 12 5.89 -6.31 -24.29
C GLY A 12 7.21 -6.72 -23.68
N SER A 13 8.02 -5.72 -23.30
CA SER A 13 9.32 -5.91 -22.62
C SER A 13 9.19 -6.29 -21.14
N SER A 14 7.99 -6.16 -20.58
CA SER A 14 7.66 -6.50 -19.19
C SER A 14 6.17 -6.84 -19.07
N LEU A 15 5.75 -7.36 -17.92
CA LEU A 15 4.35 -7.64 -17.66
C LEU A 15 3.50 -6.35 -17.68
N SER A 16 4.00 -5.25 -17.14
CA SER A 16 3.37 -3.93 -17.22
C SER A 16 3.18 -3.46 -18.67
N ALA A 17 4.17 -3.69 -19.55
CA ALA A 17 4.04 -3.38 -20.97
C ALA A 17 2.98 -4.26 -21.66
N LEU A 18 2.87 -5.54 -21.30
CA LEU A 18 1.86 -6.46 -21.82
C LEU A 18 0.44 -6.04 -21.41
N THR A 19 0.21 -5.76 -20.13
CA THR A 19 -1.12 -5.37 -19.62
C THR A 19 -1.53 -4.01 -20.14
N THR A 20 -0.60 -3.06 -20.25
CA THR A 20 -0.88 -1.74 -20.87
C THR A 20 -1.18 -1.87 -22.36
N GLY A 21 -0.45 -2.71 -23.09
CA GLY A 21 -0.72 -3.00 -24.49
C GLY A 21 -2.08 -3.66 -24.72
N LEU A 22 -2.49 -4.55 -23.81
CA LEU A 22 -3.84 -5.11 -23.82
C LEU A 22 -4.89 -4.01 -23.61
N ASN A 23 -4.72 -3.12 -22.62
CA ASN A 23 -5.65 -2.02 -22.39
C ASN A 23 -5.72 -1.05 -23.58
N TRP A 24 -4.58 -0.79 -24.23
CA TRP A 24 -4.52 0.02 -25.44
C TRP A 24 -5.40 -0.57 -26.54
N TYR A 25 -5.27 -1.86 -26.80
CA TYR A 25 -6.11 -2.58 -27.76
C TYR A 25 -7.60 -2.53 -27.39
N LEU A 26 -7.92 -2.82 -26.12
CA LEU A 26 -9.29 -2.78 -25.64
C LEU A 26 -9.92 -1.40 -25.89
N LYS A 27 -9.19 -0.33 -25.61
CA LYS A 27 -9.66 1.05 -25.77
C LYS A 27 -9.78 1.49 -27.23
N HIS A 28 -8.73 1.27 -28.02
CA HIS A 28 -8.59 1.90 -29.34
C HIS A 28 -9.12 1.06 -30.50
N ASP A 29 -9.03 -0.26 -30.38
CA ASP A 29 -9.52 -1.18 -31.42
C ASP A 29 -10.88 -1.78 -31.00
N ALA A 30 -11.01 -2.28 -29.77
CA ALA A 30 -12.23 -2.96 -29.32
C ALA A 30 -13.30 -2.04 -28.68
N HIS A 31 -13.03 -0.73 -28.59
CA HIS A 31 -13.93 0.30 -28.05
C HIS A 31 -14.48 0.03 -26.63
N VAL A 32 -13.69 -0.64 -25.79
CA VAL A 32 -14.00 -0.91 -24.38
C VAL A 32 -13.40 0.18 -23.48
N HIS A 33 -14.16 0.65 -22.49
CA HIS A 33 -13.69 1.67 -21.56
C HIS A 33 -13.71 1.19 -20.10
N ILE A 34 -12.56 0.68 -19.65
CA ILE A 34 -12.38 0.27 -18.25
C ILE A 34 -12.05 1.51 -17.41
N SER A 35 -12.93 1.84 -16.47
CA SER A 35 -12.82 3.01 -15.60
C SER A 35 -13.07 2.63 -14.15
N TRP A 36 -12.86 3.57 -13.22
CA TRP A 36 -13.06 3.29 -11.79
C TRP A 36 -14.52 2.89 -11.46
N ASN A 37 -15.48 3.42 -12.22
CA ASN A 37 -16.91 3.09 -12.09
C ASN A 37 -17.34 1.86 -12.91
N ASN A 38 -16.46 1.33 -13.77
CA ASN A 38 -16.68 0.11 -14.54
C ASN A 38 -15.35 -0.64 -14.72
N LEU A 39 -14.93 -1.36 -13.69
CA LEU A 39 -13.61 -2.01 -13.61
C LEU A 39 -13.52 -3.29 -14.45
N THR A 40 -14.66 -3.78 -14.96
CA THR A 40 -14.74 -5.03 -15.71
C THR A 40 -15.70 -4.84 -16.87
N GLU A 41 -15.18 -4.97 -18.09
CA GLU A 41 -15.98 -4.87 -19.29
C GLU A 41 -15.47 -5.85 -20.34
N LYS A 42 -16.39 -6.49 -21.05
CA LYS A 42 -16.06 -7.43 -22.12
C LYS A 42 -16.34 -6.77 -23.47
N PRO A 43 -15.40 -6.83 -24.43
CA PRO A 43 -15.66 -6.32 -25.77
C PRO A 43 -16.73 -7.13 -26.49
N ALA A 44 -17.55 -6.46 -27.31
CA ALA A 44 -18.55 -7.11 -28.16
C ALA A 44 -17.91 -7.93 -29.29
N SER A 45 -16.72 -7.53 -29.75
CA SER A 45 -15.94 -8.21 -30.77
C SER A 45 -14.44 -7.98 -30.54
N TYR A 46 -13.60 -8.78 -31.17
CA TYR A 46 -12.14 -8.65 -31.11
C TYR A 46 -11.62 -8.23 -32.50
N PRO A 47 -11.76 -6.95 -32.89
CA PRO A 47 -11.36 -6.50 -34.20
C PRO A 47 -9.85 -6.69 -34.40
N VAL A 48 -9.48 -6.98 -35.65
CA VAL A 48 -8.09 -7.10 -36.07
C VAL A 48 -7.47 -5.69 -36.11
N PRO A 49 -6.35 -5.43 -35.42
CA PRO A 49 -5.66 -4.15 -35.53
C PRO A 49 -5.26 -3.89 -36.98
N LYS A 50 -5.53 -2.69 -37.48
CA LYS A 50 -5.26 -2.32 -38.90
C LYS A 50 -3.78 -2.43 -39.25
N ASP A 51 -2.92 -1.98 -38.34
CA ASP A 51 -1.47 -1.97 -38.50
C ASP A 51 -0.77 -2.50 -37.24
N LYS A 52 0.50 -2.87 -37.38
CA LYS A 52 1.37 -3.16 -36.24
C LYS A 52 1.61 -1.87 -35.45
N GLN A 53 1.20 -1.86 -34.19
CA GLN A 53 1.36 -0.69 -33.30
C GLN A 53 2.47 -0.95 -32.26
N VAL A 54 3.34 0.04 -32.05
CA VAL A 54 4.44 0.00 -31.09
C VAL A 54 4.38 1.25 -30.22
N HIS A 55 4.39 1.05 -28.91
CA HIS A 55 4.35 2.13 -27.92
C HIS A 55 5.42 1.88 -26.86
N ALA A 56 5.94 2.96 -26.28
CA ALA A 56 6.90 2.93 -25.20
C ALA A 56 6.60 4.04 -24.20
N SER A 57 6.98 3.82 -22.94
CA SER A 57 6.98 4.83 -21.88
C SER A 57 8.41 5.21 -21.57
N ALA A 58 8.71 6.51 -21.49
CA ALA A 58 10.01 7.00 -21.04
C ALA A 58 10.17 6.97 -19.51
N SER A 59 9.07 6.93 -18.76
CA SER A 59 9.12 6.85 -17.30
C SER A 59 9.59 5.47 -16.86
N GLU A 60 10.46 5.41 -15.86
CA GLU A 60 10.81 4.15 -15.19
C GLU A 60 9.67 3.70 -14.26
N PHE A 61 9.15 4.65 -13.46
CA PHE A 61 8.06 4.43 -12.52
C PHE A 61 6.80 5.19 -12.92
N ARG A 62 5.65 4.51 -12.76
CA ARG A 62 4.30 5.08 -12.81
C ARG A 62 3.68 4.79 -11.45
N TYR A 63 3.73 5.80 -10.60
CA TYR A 63 3.30 5.74 -9.21
C TYR A 63 1.78 5.93 -9.09
N TYR A 64 1.17 5.31 -8.09
CA TYR A 64 -0.26 5.46 -7.82
C TYR A 64 -0.56 5.48 -6.32
N LEU A 65 -1.65 6.18 -5.99
CA LEU A 65 -2.22 6.42 -4.66
C LEU A 65 -1.48 7.45 -3.77
N ASN A 66 -2.24 8.00 -2.82
CA ASN A 66 -1.77 8.83 -1.73
C ASN A 66 -2.23 8.19 -0.40
N TYR A 67 -1.55 8.44 0.72
CA TYR A 67 -1.99 7.98 2.05
C TYR A 67 -3.46 8.31 2.32
N CYS A 68 -3.88 9.52 1.94
CA CYS A 68 -5.26 9.97 2.07
C CYS A 68 -6.26 9.10 1.31
N THR A 69 -5.89 8.52 0.16
CA THR A 69 -6.76 7.64 -0.63
C THR A 69 -7.20 6.42 0.18
N PHE A 70 -6.32 5.91 1.05
CA PHE A 70 -6.63 4.78 1.94
C PHE A 70 -7.66 5.11 3.02
N SER A 71 -7.80 6.39 3.35
CA SER A 71 -8.78 6.86 4.34
C SER A 71 -10.08 7.27 3.66
N TYR A 72 -10.00 8.05 2.58
CA TYR A 72 -11.16 8.64 1.90
C TYR A 72 -11.88 7.70 0.93
N SER A 73 -11.16 6.79 0.27
CA SER A 73 -11.72 5.99 -0.83
C SER A 73 -11.71 4.49 -0.55
N ILE A 74 -10.68 3.99 0.15
CA ILE A 74 -10.35 2.55 0.17
C ILE A 74 -10.55 1.91 1.56
N SER A 75 -10.86 2.70 2.61
CA SER A 75 -10.88 2.25 4.01
C SER A 75 -11.74 1.00 4.28
N MET A 76 -12.80 0.81 3.49
CA MET A 76 -13.75 -0.29 3.63
C MET A 76 -13.72 -1.28 2.45
N TRP A 77 -12.74 -1.21 1.56
CA TRP A 77 -12.63 -2.17 0.47
C TRP A 77 -12.40 -3.59 1.00
N ASP A 78 -13.07 -4.53 0.36
CA ASP A 78 -12.84 -5.95 0.52
C ASP A 78 -11.82 -6.47 -0.48
N GLU A 79 -11.56 -7.77 -0.42
CA GLU A 79 -10.62 -8.45 -1.29
C GLU A 79 -11.02 -8.36 -2.77
N ASP A 80 -12.29 -8.62 -3.09
CA ASP A 80 -12.80 -8.59 -4.47
C ASP A 80 -12.61 -7.21 -5.10
N ARG A 81 -12.87 -6.14 -4.33
CA ARG A 81 -12.64 -4.78 -4.78
C ARG A 81 -11.16 -4.51 -5.00
N TRP A 82 -10.29 -4.96 -4.11
CA TRP A 82 -8.84 -4.82 -4.27
C TRP A 82 -8.31 -5.55 -5.49
N MET A 83 -8.74 -6.78 -5.76
CA MET A 83 -8.27 -7.53 -6.92
C MET A 83 -8.61 -6.82 -8.23
N LYS A 84 -9.82 -6.25 -8.34
CA LYS A 84 -10.23 -5.43 -9.48
C LYS A 84 -9.39 -4.16 -9.62
N GLU A 85 -9.01 -3.52 -8.51
CA GLU A 85 -8.12 -2.36 -8.56
C GLU A 85 -6.73 -2.73 -9.10
N LEU A 86 -6.19 -3.86 -8.68
CA LEU A 86 -4.85 -4.29 -9.09
C LEU A 86 -4.81 -4.63 -10.59
N ASP A 87 -5.85 -5.26 -11.11
CA ASP A 87 -5.99 -5.49 -12.56
C ASP A 87 -6.12 -4.14 -13.29
N TRP A 88 -6.91 -3.19 -12.75
CA TRP A 88 -7.02 -1.85 -13.30
C TRP A 88 -5.66 -1.11 -13.32
N MET A 89 -4.92 -1.14 -12.21
CA MET A 89 -3.57 -0.58 -12.11
C MET A 89 -2.64 -1.16 -13.19
N ALA A 90 -2.67 -2.48 -13.39
CA ALA A 90 -1.84 -3.16 -14.39
C ALA A 90 -2.21 -2.73 -15.82
N LEU A 91 -3.51 -2.66 -16.13
CA LEU A 91 -4.01 -2.18 -17.43
C LEU A 91 -3.62 -0.72 -17.70
N HIS A 92 -3.43 0.08 -16.66
CA HIS A 92 -3.02 1.49 -16.76
C HIS A 92 -1.50 1.70 -16.62
N GLY A 93 -0.72 0.61 -16.60
CA GLY A 93 0.74 0.65 -16.59
C GLY A 93 1.36 1.04 -15.26
N ILE A 94 0.58 1.14 -14.17
CA ILE A 94 1.10 1.40 -12.83
C ILE A 94 2.06 0.28 -12.43
N ASN A 95 3.22 0.65 -11.90
CA ASN A 95 4.22 -0.31 -11.44
C ASN A 95 4.88 0.02 -10.10
N LEU A 96 4.55 1.15 -9.48
CA LEU A 96 5.02 1.53 -8.14
C LEU A 96 3.83 2.04 -7.29
N PRO A 97 2.87 1.19 -6.91
CA PRO A 97 1.76 1.63 -6.07
C PRO A 97 2.17 1.78 -4.60
N LEU A 98 1.68 2.83 -3.93
CA LEU A 98 1.69 2.89 -2.46
C LEU A 98 0.81 1.76 -1.90
N GLN A 99 1.27 1.12 -0.82
CA GLN A 99 0.50 0.11 -0.11
C GLN A 99 0.68 0.22 1.39
N ILE A 100 -0.39 0.59 2.12
CA ILE A 100 -0.41 0.68 3.58
C ILE A 100 -1.36 -0.32 4.28
N VAL A 101 -2.20 -1.06 3.55
CA VAL A 101 -3.08 -2.09 4.14
C VAL A 101 -2.22 -3.18 4.76
N GLY A 102 -2.45 -3.47 6.04
CA GLY A 102 -1.68 -4.42 6.85
C GLY A 102 -0.61 -3.79 7.74
N ILE A 103 -0.30 -2.50 7.58
CA ILE A 103 0.73 -1.83 8.40
C ILE A 103 0.25 -1.62 9.84
N ASP A 104 -1.04 -1.41 10.06
CA ASP A 104 -1.66 -1.48 11.38
C ASP A 104 -1.43 -2.83 12.07
N ALA A 105 -1.48 -3.94 11.32
CA ALA A 105 -1.18 -5.26 11.85
C ALA A 105 0.31 -5.45 12.14
N VAL A 106 1.21 -4.90 11.30
CA VAL A 106 2.67 -4.84 11.58
C VAL A 106 2.93 -4.14 12.91
N TRP A 107 2.31 -2.98 13.12
CA TRP A 107 2.40 -2.24 14.37
C TRP A 107 1.77 -3.01 15.52
N TYR A 108 0.59 -3.59 15.36
CA TYR A 108 -0.06 -4.37 16.40
C TYR A 108 0.81 -5.53 16.88
N GLU A 109 1.42 -6.26 15.95
CA GLU A 109 2.37 -7.33 16.22
C GLU A 109 3.60 -6.82 16.97
N MET A 110 4.19 -5.70 16.54
CA MET A 110 5.32 -5.06 17.22
C MET A 110 4.96 -4.65 18.66
N LEU A 111 3.83 -3.96 18.84
CA LEU A 111 3.40 -3.48 20.15
C LEU A 111 3.11 -4.63 21.12
N THR A 112 2.43 -5.67 20.66
CA THR A 112 2.01 -6.78 21.53
C THR A 112 3.13 -7.80 21.77
N LYS A 113 3.94 -8.12 20.75
CA LYS A 113 4.97 -9.17 20.85
C LYS A 113 6.33 -8.63 21.26
N ASP A 114 6.70 -7.41 20.85
CA ASP A 114 8.01 -6.84 21.19
C ASP A 114 7.95 -5.90 22.39
N PHE A 115 6.84 -5.16 22.59
CA PHE A 115 6.70 -4.23 23.71
C PHE A 115 5.81 -4.76 24.82
N HIS A 116 5.22 -5.96 24.63
CA HIS A 116 4.34 -6.60 25.60
C HIS A 116 3.12 -5.75 26.00
N PHE A 117 2.65 -4.91 25.08
CA PHE A 117 1.44 -4.12 25.29
C PHE A 117 0.21 -5.02 25.26
N THR A 118 -0.76 -4.72 26.11
CA THR A 118 -2.09 -5.32 26.00
C THR A 118 -2.81 -4.81 24.74
N HIS A 119 -3.87 -5.50 24.33
CA HIS A 119 -4.72 -5.07 23.22
C HIS A 119 -5.19 -3.60 23.38
N ASP A 120 -5.61 -3.22 24.59
CA ASP A 120 -6.05 -1.86 24.89
C ASP A 120 -4.92 -0.84 24.82
N GLN A 121 -3.71 -1.21 25.23
CA GLN A 121 -2.54 -0.34 25.11
C GLN A 121 -2.14 -0.13 23.65
N ALA A 122 -2.20 -1.17 22.82
CA ALA A 122 -1.96 -1.04 21.38
C ALA A 122 -3.00 -0.15 20.69
N ASN A 123 -4.28 -0.30 21.03
CA ASN A 123 -5.37 0.53 20.48
C ASN A 123 -5.39 1.98 20.99
N LYS A 124 -4.60 2.33 22.01
CA LYS A 124 -4.36 3.74 22.35
C LYS A 124 -3.38 4.42 21.40
N PHE A 125 -2.65 3.65 20.59
CA PHE A 125 -1.69 4.14 19.62
C PHE A 125 -2.23 4.00 18.19
N ILE A 126 -2.74 2.81 17.82
CA ILE A 126 -3.26 2.55 16.48
C ILE A 126 -4.64 3.19 16.32
N VAL A 127 -4.87 3.88 15.20
CA VAL A 127 -6.15 4.51 14.87
C VAL A 127 -7.13 3.55 14.21
N GLY A 128 -8.38 3.97 14.09
CA GLY A 128 -9.42 3.25 13.34
C GLY A 128 -9.08 3.13 11.84
N PRO A 129 -9.75 2.21 11.12
CA PRO A 129 -9.48 1.92 9.70
C PRO A 129 -9.62 3.14 8.78
N ALA A 130 -10.58 4.01 9.08
CA ALA A 130 -10.82 5.22 8.30
C ALA A 130 -9.76 6.31 8.48
N PHE A 131 -8.79 6.14 9.40
CA PHE A 131 -7.83 7.17 9.79
C PHE A 131 -6.37 6.79 9.54
N GLN A 132 -6.12 5.62 8.94
CA GLN A 132 -4.78 5.05 8.76
C GLN A 132 -3.84 5.95 7.95
N GLY A 133 -4.36 6.70 6.98
CA GLY A 133 -3.55 7.60 6.15
C GLY A 133 -2.83 8.66 6.99
N TRP A 134 -3.58 9.39 7.82
CA TRP A 134 -3.00 10.44 8.67
C TRP A 134 -2.17 9.89 9.82
N TRP A 135 -2.51 8.71 10.34
CA TRP A 135 -1.70 8.08 11.39
C TRP A 135 -0.32 7.66 10.86
N LEU A 136 -0.26 7.08 9.66
CA LEU A 136 1.02 6.67 9.06
C LEU A 136 1.83 7.83 8.48
N MET A 137 1.19 8.99 8.27
CA MET A 137 1.88 10.27 8.08
C MET A 137 2.25 10.95 9.42
N ASN A 138 2.08 10.26 10.55
CA ASN A 138 2.40 10.73 11.91
C ASN A 138 1.61 11.97 12.39
N ASN A 139 0.44 12.26 11.81
CA ASN A 139 -0.32 13.47 12.16
C ASN A 139 -1.23 13.27 13.37
N ILE A 140 -1.78 12.07 13.56
CA ILE A 140 -2.81 11.78 14.56
C ILE A 140 -2.55 10.47 15.26
N VAL A 141 -3.08 10.31 16.47
CA VAL A 141 -3.06 9.07 17.26
C VAL A 141 -4.42 8.89 17.95
N LYS A 142 -4.81 7.65 18.30
CA LYS A 142 -5.99 7.35 19.15
C LYS A 142 -7.35 7.84 18.61
N LEU A 143 -7.54 7.94 17.29
CA LEU A 143 -8.79 8.38 16.67
C LEU A 143 -9.54 7.21 16.00
N GLY A 144 -10.86 7.10 16.19
CA GLY A 144 -11.72 6.16 15.48
C GLY A 144 -11.59 4.68 15.85
N GLY A 145 -10.81 4.34 16.87
CA GLY A 145 -10.75 2.99 17.46
C GLY A 145 -11.67 2.82 18.69
N PRO A 146 -11.49 1.74 19.48
CA PRO A 146 -10.51 0.66 19.31
C PRO A 146 -10.87 -0.29 18.16
N ASN A 147 -9.86 -0.86 17.52
CA ASN A 147 -10.04 -1.92 16.54
C ASN A 147 -10.20 -3.27 17.24
N PRO A 148 -11.21 -4.09 16.87
CA PRO A 148 -11.35 -5.44 17.42
C PRO A 148 -10.21 -6.35 16.96
N GLU A 149 -9.87 -7.38 17.72
CA GLU A 149 -8.71 -8.26 17.40
C GLU A 149 -8.79 -8.90 16.01
N TRP A 150 -10.00 -9.26 15.54
CA TRP A 150 -10.18 -9.83 14.21
C TRP A 150 -9.76 -8.86 13.09
N TRP A 151 -9.78 -7.55 13.33
CA TRP A 151 -9.39 -6.53 12.37
C TRP A 151 -7.92 -6.70 11.96
N TYR A 152 -7.02 -6.87 12.93
CA TYR A 152 -5.59 -7.02 12.66
C TYR A 152 -5.28 -8.29 11.86
N LYS A 153 -5.99 -9.40 12.16
CA LYS A 153 -5.89 -10.65 11.39
C LYS A 153 -6.37 -10.46 9.94
N ARG A 154 -7.50 -9.77 9.76
CA ARG A 154 -8.02 -9.41 8.43
C ARG A 154 -7.04 -8.52 7.67
N SER A 155 -6.54 -7.45 8.30
CA SER A 155 -5.66 -6.46 7.67
C SER A 155 -4.34 -7.09 7.22
N ALA A 156 -3.72 -7.92 8.07
CA ALA A 156 -2.53 -8.69 7.69
C ALA A 156 -2.78 -9.61 6.49
N ALA A 157 -3.86 -10.39 6.51
CA ALA A 157 -4.18 -11.32 5.43
C ALA A 157 -4.46 -10.58 4.11
N LEU A 158 -5.25 -9.51 4.15
CA LEU A 158 -5.57 -8.69 2.97
C LEU A 158 -4.33 -7.97 2.45
N GLY A 159 -3.54 -7.35 3.32
CA GLY A 159 -2.28 -6.69 2.96
C GLY A 159 -1.33 -7.64 2.24
N LYS A 160 -1.16 -8.86 2.77
CA LYS A 160 -0.38 -9.91 2.12
C LYS A 160 -0.89 -10.24 0.72
N LYS A 161 -2.19 -10.55 0.57
CA LYS A 161 -2.81 -10.85 -0.74
C LYS A 161 -2.62 -9.73 -1.75
N ILE A 162 -2.79 -8.48 -1.35
CA ILE A 162 -2.56 -7.32 -2.21
C ILE A 162 -1.11 -7.27 -2.68
N THR A 163 -0.14 -7.42 -1.77
CA THR A 163 1.28 -7.36 -2.16
C THR A 163 1.71 -8.55 -3.00
N ASP A 164 1.17 -9.74 -2.75
CA ASP A 164 1.39 -10.93 -3.59
C ASP A 164 0.91 -10.67 -5.02
N ARG A 165 -0.35 -10.20 -5.18
CA ARG A 165 -0.93 -9.90 -6.49
C ARG A 165 -0.22 -8.75 -7.21
N MET A 166 0.21 -7.71 -6.50
CA MET A 166 1.04 -6.64 -7.07
C MET A 166 2.33 -7.22 -7.68
N ARG A 167 3.04 -8.10 -6.96
CA ARG A 167 4.28 -8.71 -7.45
C ARG A 167 4.03 -9.69 -8.60
N GLU A 168 2.93 -10.46 -8.57
CA GLU A 168 2.50 -11.29 -9.70
C GLU A 168 2.27 -10.47 -10.98
N LEU A 169 1.74 -9.25 -10.84
CA LEU A 169 1.52 -8.30 -11.94
C LEU A 169 2.78 -7.48 -12.31
N GLY A 170 3.93 -7.78 -11.70
CA GLY A 170 5.20 -7.11 -11.98
C GLY A 170 5.31 -5.71 -11.39
N MET A 171 4.46 -5.36 -10.42
CA MET A 171 4.53 -4.11 -9.67
C MET A 171 5.48 -4.23 -8.47
N LYS A 172 6.00 -3.09 -8.02
CA LYS A 172 6.83 -2.95 -6.82
C LYS A 172 6.02 -2.23 -5.74
N PRO A 173 5.47 -2.92 -4.73
CA PRO A 173 4.75 -2.25 -3.64
C PRO A 173 5.67 -1.29 -2.88
N CYS A 174 5.25 -0.04 -2.73
CA CYS A 174 5.92 0.95 -1.89
C CYS A 174 5.23 0.97 -0.51
N LEU A 175 5.91 0.46 0.53
CA LEU A 175 5.36 0.39 1.89
C LEU A 175 5.84 1.58 2.74
N PRO A 176 5.16 1.94 3.84
CA PRO A 176 5.66 2.96 4.77
C PRO A 176 6.98 2.52 5.40
N GLY A 177 7.99 3.38 5.36
CA GLY A 177 9.24 3.19 6.08
C GLY A 177 9.17 3.73 7.51
N PHE A 178 10.16 3.36 8.33
CA PHE A 178 10.20 3.80 9.72
C PHE A 178 10.86 5.17 9.86
N VAL A 179 10.14 6.13 10.46
CA VAL A 179 10.59 7.52 10.67
C VAL A 179 10.69 7.92 12.15
N GLY A 180 10.71 6.95 13.07
CA GLY A 180 10.88 7.23 14.50
C GLY A 180 9.58 7.40 15.29
N MET A 181 8.43 7.13 14.68
CA MET A 181 7.13 7.06 15.37
C MET A 181 7.22 6.06 16.52
N VAL A 182 6.76 6.43 17.72
CA VAL A 182 6.85 5.59 18.91
C VAL A 182 5.67 5.85 19.86
N PRO A 183 5.12 4.83 20.56
CA PRO A 183 4.09 5.07 21.56
C PRO A 183 4.65 5.76 22.81
N ARG A 184 3.89 6.72 23.36
CA ARG A 184 4.25 7.43 24.61
C ARG A 184 4.69 6.50 25.75
N LYS A 185 3.93 5.43 25.97
CA LYS A 185 4.22 4.46 27.04
C LYS A 185 5.61 3.83 26.86
N TYR A 186 6.00 3.50 25.62
CA TYR A 186 7.31 2.91 25.36
C TYR A 186 8.44 3.91 25.65
N VAL A 187 8.23 5.20 25.32
CA VAL A 187 9.17 6.27 25.67
C VAL A 187 9.37 6.35 27.19
N GLU A 188 8.27 6.34 27.95
CA GLU A 188 8.30 6.44 29.41
C GLU A 188 8.95 5.21 30.06
N ASP A 189 8.56 4.00 29.65
CA ASP A 189 9.09 2.74 30.20
C ASP A 189 10.60 2.60 29.95
N ASN A 190 11.11 3.15 28.84
CA ASN A 190 12.52 3.05 28.45
C ASN A 190 13.32 4.34 28.71
N LYS A 191 12.73 5.35 29.35
CA LYS A 191 13.37 6.65 29.64
C LYS A 191 13.98 7.33 28.41
N LEU A 192 13.30 7.22 27.27
CA LEU A 192 13.70 7.83 26.01
C LEU A 192 13.25 9.29 25.93
N GLN A 193 13.82 10.03 25.00
CA GLN A 193 13.37 11.37 24.65
C GLN A 193 12.51 11.34 23.39
N SER A 194 11.41 12.08 23.40
CA SER A 194 10.55 12.26 22.24
C SER A 194 10.03 13.69 22.16
N PHE A 195 9.55 14.07 21.00
CA PHE A 195 8.75 15.27 20.81
C PHE A 195 7.40 14.92 20.18
N LYS A 196 6.46 15.84 20.30
CA LYS A 196 5.14 15.78 19.68
C LYS A 196 4.90 17.03 18.87
N MET A 197 3.96 16.92 17.95
CA MET A 197 3.50 18.00 17.12
C MET A 197 1.99 18.09 17.21
N GLU A 198 1.47 19.25 16.84
CA GLU A 198 0.04 19.46 16.66
C GLU A 198 -0.26 19.56 15.17
N TRP A 199 -1.28 18.84 14.73
CA TRP A 199 -1.77 18.89 13.37
C TRP A 199 -3.29 19.07 13.40
N CYS A 200 -3.80 20.16 12.84
CA CYS A 200 -5.23 20.48 12.83
C CYS A 200 -5.89 20.37 14.22
N ASN A 201 -5.25 20.93 15.26
CA ASN A 201 -5.69 20.85 16.67
C ASN A 201 -5.76 19.43 17.24
N MET A 202 -5.09 18.46 16.60
CA MET A 202 -4.95 17.08 17.07
C MET A 202 -3.50 16.77 17.41
N GLN A 203 -3.31 15.87 18.36
CA GLN A 203 -2.00 15.45 18.82
C GLN A 203 -1.43 14.35 17.92
N SER A 204 -0.17 14.52 17.53
CA SER A 204 0.61 13.47 16.86
C SER A 204 0.97 12.33 17.82
N PRO A 205 1.39 11.16 17.31
CA PRO A 205 2.23 10.24 18.07
C PRO A 205 3.53 10.92 18.54
N ASP A 206 4.18 10.32 19.55
CA ASP A 206 5.55 10.71 19.91
C ASP A 206 6.51 10.31 18.78
N ILE A 207 7.47 11.19 18.46
CA ILE A 207 8.58 10.93 17.55
C ILE A 207 9.87 10.91 18.36
N LEU A 208 10.70 9.88 18.18
CA LEU A 208 12.02 9.82 18.83
C LEU A 208 12.90 10.98 18.40
N VAL A 209 13.64 11.56 19.36
CA VAL A 209 14.67 12.54 19.04
C VAL A 209 15.77 11.88 18.18
N PRO A 210 16.17 12.46 17.03
CA PRO A 210 17.09 11.84 16.07
C PRO A 210 18.48 11.47 16.62
N THR A 211 18.90 12.06 17.75
CA THR A 211 20.19 11.78 18.40
C THR A 211 20.23 10.43 19.12
N GLN A 212 19.08 9.78 19.33
CA GLN A 212 18.99 8.46 19.98
C GLN A 212 19.15 7.32 18.97
N THR A 213 20.27 7.31 18.25
CA THR A 213 20.54 6.41 17.12
C THR A 213 20.38 4.93 17.47
N GLU A 214 20.80 4.50 18.66
CA GLU A 214 20.67 3.10 19.09
C GLU A 214 19.20 2.68 19.24
N ALA A 215 18.38 3.50 19.92
CA ALA A 215 16.96 3.24 20.10
C ALA A 215 16.23 3.27 18.75
N PHE A 216 16.55 4.25 17.89
CA PHE A 216 15.99 4.34 16.54
C PHE A 216 16.29 3.08 15.72
N ASN A 217 17.56 2.67 15.64
CA ASN A 217 17.98 1.50 14.88
C ASN A 217 17.32 0.21 15.38
N LYS A 218 17.21 0.04 16.70
CA LYS A 218 16.54 -1.11 17.32
C LYS A 218 15.05 -1.17 16.94
N LEU A 219 14.36 -0.03 16.95
CA LEU A 219 12.94 0.04 16.57
C LEU A 219 12.74 -0.15 15.08
N ALA A 220 13.57 0.48 14.25
CA ALA A 220 13.56 0.31 12.80
C ALA A 220 13.75 -1.17 12.43
N GLN A 221 14.74 -1.84 13.05
CA GLN A 221 14.98 -3.26 12.84
C GLN A 221 13.74 -4.10 13.16
N LYS A 222 13.12 -3.89 14.33
CA LYS A 222 11.88 -4.59 14.71
C LYS A 222 10.75 -4.32 13.72
N TYR A 223 10.57 -3.08 13.28
CA TYR A 223 9.55 -2.71 12.31
C TYR A 223 9.74 -3.46 10.99
N TYR A 224 10.95 -3.48 10.42
CA TYR A 224 11.23 -4.19 9.18
C TYR A 224 11.16 -5.72 9.32
N GLU A 225 11.55 -6.28 10.47
CA GLU A 225 11.35 -7.69 10.78
C GLU A 225 9.84 -8.05 10.79
N ARG A 226 8.99 -7.20 11.38
CA ARG A 226 7.54 -7.40 11.40
C ARG A 226 6.90 -7.22 10.03
N ILE A 227 7.36 -6.26 9.20
CA ILE A 227 6.95 -6.18 7.79
C ILE A 227 7.21 -7.52 7.09
N LYS A 228 8.43 -8.06 7.22
CA LYS A 228 8.79 -9.33 6.57
C LYS A 228 7.94 -10.50 7.07
N GLN A 229 7.61 -10.52 8.37
CA GLN A 229 6.78 -11.57 8.95
C GLN A 229 5.30 -11.48 8.50
N VAL A 230 4.73 -10.28 8.47
CA VAL A 230 3.31 -10.07 8.11
C VAL A 230 3.09 -10.27 6.61
N TYR A 231 3.94 -9.69 5.77
CA TYR A 231 3.77 -9.75 4.32
C TYR A 231 4.49 -10.93 3.65
N GLY A 232 5.47 -11.54 4.31
CA GLY A 232 6.27 -12.63 3.75
C GLY A 232 7.37 -12.19 2.77
N PHE A 233 7.64 -10.88 2.64
CA PHE A 233 8.71 -10.34 1.80
C PHE A 233 9.26 -9.02 2.37
N ALA A 234 10.43 -8.60 1.88
CA ALA A 234 10.99 -7.28 2.16
C ALA A 234 10.77 -6.36 0.94
N PRO A 235 10.08 -5.22 1.09
CA PRO A 235 9.94 -4.23 0.03
C PRO A 235 11.27 -3.64 -0.43
N GLU A 236 11.37 -3.35 -1.73
CA GLU A 236 12.50 -2.60 -2.32
C GLU A 236 12.32 -1.09 -2.17
N HIS A 237 11.08 -0.62 -2.00
CA HIS A 237 10.73 0.80 -1.98
C HIS A 237 9.95 1.12 -0.69
N TYR A 238 10.31 2.25 -0.08
CA TYR A 238 9.63 2.76 1.10
C TYR A 238 9.24 4.22 0.91
N SER A 239 8.05 4.58 1.37
CA SER A 239 7.59 5.97 1.46
C SER A 239 7.86 6.46 2.88
N LEU A 240 8.51 7.62 2.98
CA LEU A 240 8.95 8.21 4.24
C LEU A 240 8.51 9.67 4.26
N ASP A 241 7.67 10.01 5.24
CA ASP A 241 7.20 11.38 5.49
C ASP A 241 7.51 11.72 6.96
N PRO A 242 8.80 11.95 7.30
CA PRO A 242 9.14 12.44 8.63
C PRO A 242 8.53 13.84 8.80
N ILE A 243 7.97 14.10 9.98
CA ILE A 243 7.51 15.45 10.36
C ILE A 243 8.62 16.17 11.13
#